data_AF-Q1Q8F3-F1
#
_entry.id   AF-Q1Q8F3-F1
#
_cell.length_a   1.000
_cell.length_b   1.000
_cell.length_c   1.000
_cell.angle_alpha   90.00
_cell.angle_beta   90.00
_cell.angle_gamma   90.00
#
_symmetry.space_group_name_H-M   'P 1'
#
loop_
_entity.id
_entity.type
_entity.pdbx_description
1 polymer ?
#
loop_
_entity_poly.entity_id
_entity_poly.type
_entity_poly.pdbx_seq_one_letter_code
_entity_poly.pdbx_strand_id
1 'polypeptide(L)'
;MNKQAIHDRIESLRQTLAAQDLTAIIVPSADPHLSEYLPEYWQARLWLSGFTGSVGTLVVTADFAGLWTDSRYWVHAAEQLDGTGITLEKLAPGQPNHIDWLATHLAEGDSVAVDGNVLSIAEQDRLLDAFEANDITLITERDLLTEVWTDRPALPAASLYVHDAQFLAQSAIDKLVAVRVGMAEAGATHHLLSSLDDIAWLTNLRGADVDYNPVFLAHMLISENDATLFIDNNKVNSEIAQSLKDSGIAIADYEAVQDALGTLTANDLLLLDPSKVAVGTLSKMADGVGFIEQMAPSTLLKSVKSDADIDHVREAMRQDGAALCEFFATFEQRLADGEHLSELDVDSMLIEVRSQQPHYVSPSFPTIAGFNENGALPHYRATPEKFSYLDVNEGEGGLLLIDSGAQYQNGTTDITRVVGIGQVSTEHKRDFTTVLKAHIALAKAHFPDGIASPLIDAICRAPLWQAQMDYGHGTGHGVGYFLNVHEGPQVIAYSASTPKERAMKEGMISSNEPGLYREGKWGIRIENLMVNKRVSHPVETEFGNFLNFETVTYCPIDTRLIEPSLLSQVEVDWLNDYHRQVYAELKNRVDGAALDWLTERTQAI
;
A
#
# COMPACT_ATOMS: atom_id res chain seq x y z
N MET A 1 20.76 11.69 6.98
CA MET A 1 21.75 11.54 5.87
C MET A 1 22.61 12.81 5.77
N ASN A 2 23.89 12.71 5.38
CA ASN A 2 24.77 13.89 5.24
C ASN A 2 24.35 14.73 4.02
N LYS A 3 23.96 15.99 4.24
CA LYS A 3 23.51 16.92 3.18
C LYS A 3 24.59 17.19 2.13
N GLN A 4 25.87 17.22 2.53
CA GLN A 4 26.97 17.36 1.58
C GLN A 4 27.05 16.15 0.63
N ALA A 5 26.84 14.94 1.15
CA ALA A 5 26.84 13.74 0.31
C ALA A 5 25.70 13.75 -0.71
N ILE A 6 24.52 14.27 -0.33
CA ILE A 6 23.40 14.47 -1.26
C ILE A 6 23.78 15.46 -2.37
N HIS A 7 24.39 16.60 -2.01
CA HIS A 7 24.87 17.58 -2.98
C HIS A 7 25.88 16.97 -3.96
N ASP A 8 26.87 16.23 -3.45
CA ASP A 8 27.91 15.59 -4.28
C ASP A 8 27.33 14.55 -5.25
N ARG A 9 26.29 13.80 -4.82
CA ARG A 9 25.57 12.85 -5.67
C ARG A 9 24.83 13.55 -6.82
N ILE A 10 24.12 14.64 -6.53
CA ILE A 10 23.41 15.43 -7.56
C ILE A 10 24.42 16.04 -8.56
N GLU A 11 25.56 16.52 -8.08
CA GLU A 11 26.60 17.07 -8.95
C GLU A 11 27.23 15.99 -9.84
N SER A 12 27.51 14.81 -9.30
CA SER A 12 27.97 13.66 -10.08
C SER A 12 26.96 13.24 -11.15
N LEU A 13 25.67 13.30 -10.83
CA LEU A 13 24.59 13.03 -11.79
C LEU A 13 24.58 14.07 -12.91
N ARG A 14 24.70 15.37 -12.61
CA ARG A 14 24.79 16.43 -13.62
C ARG A 14 25.97 16.27 -14.56
N GLN A 15 27.13 15.89 -14.03
CA GLN A 15 28.31 15.60 -14.85
C GLN A 15 28.07 14.42 -15.80
N THR A 16 27.34 13.40 -15.34
CA THR A 16 26.94 12.25 -16.16
C THR A 16 25.96 12.67 -17.26
N LEU A 17 24.96 13.50 -16.95
CA LEU A 17 24.03 14.04 -17.95
C LEU A 17 24.77 14.82 -19.03
N ALA A 18 25.67 15.74 -18.64
CA ALA A 18 26.46 16.53 -19.57
C ALA A 18 27.40 15.68 -20.43
N ALA A 19 28.03 14.64 -19.86
CA ALA A 19 28.90 13.73 -20.59
C ALA A 19 28.15 12.87 -21.63
N GLN A 20 26.84 12.73 -21.46
CA GLN A 20 25.97 11.89 -22.30
C GLN A 20 25.03 12.68 -23.20
N ASP A 21 25.21 14.01 -23.29
CA ASP A 21 24.38 14.95 -24.04
C ASP A 21 22.89 14.87 -23.66
N LEU A 22 22.61 14.73 -22.35
CA LEU A 22 21.25 14.68 -21.79
C LEU A 22 20.90 15.98 -21.07
N THR A 23 19.68 16.49 -21.30
CA THR A 23 19.23 17.75 -20.68
C THR A 23 18.67 17.53 -19.26
N ALA A 24 17.90 16.46 -19.07
CA ALA A 24 17.27 16.14 -17.78
C ALA A 24 17.21 14.63 -17.52
N ILE A 25 16.99 14.26 -16.25
CA ILE A 25 16.66 12.90 -15.83
C ILE A 25 15.46 12.91 -14.87
N ILE A 26 14.57 11.93 -15.03
CA ILE A 26 13.51 11.60 -14.08
C ILE A 26 13.93 10.35 -13.30
N VAL A 27 13.86 10.43 -11.98
CA VAL A 27 14.12 9.32 -11.06
C VAL A 27 12.85 9.06 -10.24
N PRO A 28 12.01 8.11 -10.67
CA PRO A 28 10.76 7.78 -9.97
C PRO A 28 11.02 6.95 -8.71
N SER A 29 9.94 6.68 -7.97
CA SER A 29 9.90 5.66 -6.92
C SER A 29 9.34 4.37 -7.50
N ALA A 30 10.18 3.60 -8.19
CA ALA A 30 9.74 2.40 -8.89
C ALA A 30 10.88 1.38 -9.04
N ASP A 31 10.47 0.12 -9.17
CA ASP A 31 11.29 -1.02 -9.61
C ASP A 31 10.68 -1.59 -10.92
N PRO A 32 11.27 -2.64 -11.53
CA PRO A 32 10.74 -3.28 -12.76
C PRO A 32 9.35 -3.90 -12.63
N HIS A 33 8.81 -3.95 -11.42
CA HIS A 33 7.52 -4.53 -11.09
C HIS A 33 6.50 -3.48 -10.64
N LEU A 34 6.91 -2.21 -10.59
CA LEU A 34 6.12 -1.06 -10.15
C LEU A 34 5.50 -1.30 -8.76
N SER A 35 6.36 -1.82 -7.88
CA SER A 35 6.09 -2.09 -6.47
C SER A 35 5.92 -0.79 -5.66
N GLU A 36 5.14 -0.86 -4.59
CA GLU A 36 4.98 0.28 -3.67
C GLU A 36 6.19 0.45 -2.75
N TYR A 37 6.60 -0.65 -2.09
CA TYR A 37 7.87 -0.73 -1.37
C TYR A 37 8.92 -1.28 -2.32
N LEU A 38 10.14 -0.76 -2.21
CA LEU A 38 11.21 -1.06 -3.15
C LEU A 38 12.35 -1.78 -2.44
N PRO A 39 12.90 -2.86 -3.01
CA PRO A 39 14.21 -3.36 -2.60
C PRO A 39 15.26 -2.26 -2.70
N GLU A 40 16.27 -2.26 -1.82
CA GLU A 40 17.25 -1.18 -1.70
C GLU A 40 17.94 -0.83 -3.04
N TYR A 41 18.16 -1.84 -3.90
CA TYR A 41 18.73 -1.68 -5.25
C TYR A 41 18.01 -0.60 -6.09
N TRP A 42 16.70 -0.44 -5.95
CA TRP A 42 15.89 0.52 -6.72
C TRP A 42 15.53 1.80 -5.95
N GLN A 43 16.05 1.99 -4.74
CA GLN A 43 15.78 3.19 -3.93
C GLN A 43 16.63 4.41 -4.36
N ALA A 44 16.81 4.62 -5.66
CA ALA A 44 17.69 5.65 -6.23
C ALA A 44 17.24 7.07 -5.86
N ARG A 45 15.93 7.33 -5.88
CA ARG A 45 15.37 8.61 -5.42
C ARG A 45 15.74 8.90 -3.96
N LEU A 46 15.61 7.92 -3.07
CA LEU A 46 16.04 8.05 -1.67
C LEU A 46 17.55 8.30 -1.57
N TRP A 47 18.36 7.52 -2.30
CA TRP A 47 19.82 7.67 -2.27
C TRP A 47 20.27 9.05 -2.79
N LEU A 48 19.68 9.54 -3.88
CA LEU A 48 20.00 10.85 -4.45
C LEU A 48 19.52 12.00 -3.56
N SER A 49 18.28 11.95 -3.07
CA SER A 49 17.64 13.11 -2.42
C SER A 49 17.66 13.10 -0.89
N GLY A 50 17.84 11.92 -0.28
CA GLY A 50 17.61 11.70 1.15
C GLY A 50 16.13 11.65 1.56
N PHE A 51 15.19 11.79 0.63
CA PHE A 51 13.75 11.73 0.92
C PHE A 51 13.26 10.29 1.11
N THR A 52 12.66 10.02 2.28
CA THR A 52 12.28 8.67 2.73
C THR A 52 10.80 8.33 2.57
N GLY A 53 9.97 9.20 1.99
CA GLY A 53 8.56 8.87 1.72
C GLY A 53 8.44 7.72 0.71
N SER A 54 7.34 6.97 0.74
CA SER A 54 7.14 5.87 -0.23
C SER A 54 6.89 6.38 -1.65
N VAL A 55 6.28 7.56 -1.81
CA VAL A 55 5.92 8.13 -3.12
C VAL A 55 6.62 9.46 -3.36
N GLY A 56 7.25 9.57 -4.54
CA GLY A 56 7.74 10.84 -5.06
C GLY A 56 8.57 10.67 -6.34
N THR A 57 8.78 11.76 -7.06
CA THR A 57 9.57 11.77 -8.30
C THR A 57 10.62 12.87 -8.21
N LEU A 58 11.89 12.51 -8.39
CA LEU A 58 12.99 13.47 -8.47
C LEU A 58 13.26 13.79 -9.94
N VAL A 59 13.35 15.07 -10.28
CA VAL A 59 13.82 15.54 -11.59
C VAL A 59 15.09 16.34 -11.39
N VAL A 60 16.11 16.08 -12.21
CA VAL A 60 17.38 16.81 -12.18
C VAL A 60 17.71 17.31 -13.58
N THR A 61 18.05 18.60 -13.68
CA THR A 61 18.61 19.26 -14.87
C THR A 61 20.01 19.79 -14.53
N ALA A 62 20.65 20.44 -15.51
CA ALA A 62 21.95 21.09 -15.32
C ALA A 62 21.98 22.10 -14.15
N ASP A 63 20.88 22.80 -13.88
CA ASP A 63 20.80 23.91 -12.94
C ASP A 63 19.66 23.79 -11.91
N PHE A 64 18.76 22.81 -12.07
CA PHE A 64 17.63 22.57 -11.17
C PHE A 64 17.62 21.13 -10.64
N ALA A 65 17.07 20.94 -9.45
CA ALA A 65 16.67 19.66 -8.92
C ALA A 65 15.38 19.84 -8.13
N GLY A 66 14.34 19.08 -8.46
CA GLY A 66 13.03 19.18 -7.82
C GLY A 66 12.49 17.80 -7.44
N LEU A 67 11.79 17.72 -6.31
CA LEU A 67 11.13 16.50 -5.85
C LEU A 67 9.64 16.73 -5.69
N TRP A 68 8.85 16.01 -6.49
CA TRP A 68 7.39 16.05 -6.46
C TRP A 68 6.85 14.97 -5.54
N THR A 69 5.99 15.33 -4.59
CA THR A 69 5.29 14.37 -3.72
C THR A 69 3.94 14.91 -3.26
N ASP A 70 3.06 14.03 -2.82
CA ASP A 70 1.70 14.36 -2.39
C ASP A 70 1.65 14.86 -0.93
N SER A 71 0.45 15.28 -0.51
CA SER A 71 0.20 15.96 0.76
C SER A 71 0.54 15.14 2.00
N ARG A 72 0.62 13.81 1.89
CA ARG A 72 1.04 12.94 2.99
C ARG A 72 2.48 13.20 3.43
N TYR A 73 3.29 13.76 2.53
CA TYR A 73 4.74 13.91 2.71
C TYR A 73 5.24 15.35 2.71
N TRP A 74 4.41 16.37 2.48
CA TRP A 74 4.92 17.75 2.29
C TRP A 74 5.76 18.29 3.46
N VAL A 75 5.31 18.09 4.70
CA VAL A 75 6.05 18.56 5.89
C VAL A 75 7.38 17.80 6.01
N HIS A 76 7.32 16.47 5.92
CA HIS A 76 8.48 15.59 6.01
C HIS A 76 9.50 15.84 4.90
N ALA A 77 9.03 16.01 3.67
CA ALA A 77 9.87 16.32 2.51
C ALA A 77 10.55 17.69 2.67
N ALA A 78 9.84 18.71 3.15
CA ALA A 78 10.43 20.03 3.37
C ALA A 78 11.61 19.96 4.35
N GLU A 79 11.47 19.24 5.46
CA GLU A 79 12.55 19.04 6.44
C GLU A 79 13.72 18.22 5.86
N GLN A 80 13.41 17.12 5.16
CA GLN A 80 14.44 16.23 4.61
C GLN A 80 15.21 16.86 3.45
N LEU A 81 14.59 17.75 2.69
CA LEU A 81 15.21 18.43 1.57
C LEU A 81 15.88 19.77 1.95
N ASP A 82 15.60 20.32 3.14
CA ASP A 82 16.25 21.55 3.57
C ASP A 82 17.78 21.43 3.54
N GLY A 83 18.43 22.41 2.92
CA GLY A 83 19.88 22.44 2.72
C GLY A 83 20.47 21.41 1.75
N THR A 84 19.66 20.64 0.99
CA THR A 84 20.18 19.70 -0.03
C THR A 84 20.40 20.34 -1.40
N GLY A 85 19.76 21.48 -1.67
CA GLY A 85 19.70 22.10 -3.00
C GLY A 85 18.60 21.52 -3.89
N ILE A 86 17.75 20.63 -3.38
CA ILE A 86 16.58 20.08 -4.07
C ILE A 86 15.34 20.82 -3.60
N THR A 87 14.54 21.32 -4.55
CA THR A 87 13.29 22.03 -4.27
C THR A 87 12.15 21.04 -4.06
N LEU A 88 11.36 21.19 -3.00
CA LEU A 88 10.10 20.47 -2.85
C LEU A 88 9.03 21.06 -3.75
N GLU A 89 8.45 20.23 -4.61
CA GLU A 89 7.30 20.57 -5.45
C GLU A 89 6.06 19.83 -4.96
N LYS A 90 5.00 20.57 -4.62
CA LYS A 90 3.80 20.01 -3.99
C LYS A 90 2.80 19.52 -5.05
N LEU A 91 2.61 18.20 -5.16
CA LEU A 91 1.56 17.64 -6.00
C LEU A 91 0.19 17.85 -5.38
N ALA A 92 -0.56 18.81 -5.93
CA ALA A 92 -1.93 19.10 -5.54
C ALA A 92 -2.85 19.12 -6.76
N PRO A 93 -4.15 18.79 -6.62
CA PRO A 93 -5.10 18.85 -7.73
C PRO A 93 -5.07 20.21 -8.45
N GLY A 94 -4.88 20.17 -9.77
CA GLY A 94 -4.83 21.36 -10.63
C GLY A 94 -3.50 22.11 -10.64
N GLN A 95 -2.46 21.64 -9.95
CA GLN A 95 -1.10 22.15 -10.07
C GLN A 95 -0.28 21.34 -11.09
N PRO A 96 0.69 21.96 -11.78
CA PRO A 96 1.59 21.25 -12.69
C PRO A 96 2.34 20.12 -11.98
N ASN A 97 2.33 18.92 -12.57
CA ASN A 97 3.18 17.83 -12.12
C ASN A 97 4.58 17.93 -12.74
N HIS A 98 5.44 16.93 -12.49
CA HIS A 98 6.81 16.91 -13.00
C HIS A 98 6.89 16.82 -14.55
N ILE A 99 5.93 16.15 -15.20
CA ILE A 99 5.81 16.08 -16.67
C ILE A 99 5.45 17.46 -17.23
N ASP A 100 4.43 18.11 -16.66
CA ASP A 100 4.00 19.45 -17.06
C ASP A 100 5.15 20.47 -16.89
N TRP A 101 5.90 20.33 -15.79
CA TRP A 101 7.06 21.16 -15.52
C TRP A 101 8.14 20.97 -16.59
N LEU A 102 8.51 19.72 -16.91
CA LEU A 102 9.51 19.43 -17.95
C LEU A 102 9.07 19.96 -19.31
N ALA A 103 7.84 19.70 -19.72
CA ALA A 103 7.29 20.19 -20.99
C ALA A 103 7.29 21.73 -21.08
N THR A 104 7.17 22.44 -19.96
CA THR A 104 7.18 23.91 -19.92
C THR A 104 8.59 24.51 -19.89
N HIS A 105 9.57 23.82 -19.31
CA HIS A 105 10.90 24.37 -19.03
C HIS A 105 11.98 23.93 -20.03
N LEU A 106 11.76 22.82 -20.73
CA LEU A 106 12.67 22.34 -21.76
C LEU A 106 12.37 22.96 -23.13
N ALA A 107 13.41 23.05 -23.95
CA ALA A 107 13.38 23.62 -25.28
C ALA A 107 13.27 22.55 -26.37
N GLU A 108 13.03 23.01 -27.60
CA GLU A 108 13.01 22.15 -28.79
C GLU A 108 14.33 21.38 -28.96
N GLY A 109 14.22 20.05 -29.07
CA GLY A 109 15.36 19.14 -29.23
C GLY A 109 16.08 18.76 -27.94
N ASP A 110 15.60 19.19 -26.77
CA ASP A 110 16.11 18.70 -25.48
C ASP A 110 15.82 17.21 -25.29
N SER A 111 16.60 16.56 -24.41
CA SER A 111 16.45 15.14 -24.11
C SER A 111 16.26 14.86 -22.62
N VAL A 112 15.34 13.96 -22.31
CA VAL A 112 14.99 13.53 -20.96
C VAL A 112 15.24 12.05 -20.82
N ALA A 113 16.10 11.66 -19.88
CA ALA A 113 16.36 10.27 -19.56
C ALA A 113 15.47 9.77 -18.42
N VAL A 114 14.97 8.56 -18.55
CA VAL A 114 14.34 7.79 -17.47
C VAL A 114 14.71 6.34 -17.70
N ASP A 115 15.27 5.63 -16.72
CA ASP A 115 15.58 4.20 -16.92
C ASP A 115 14.28 3.43 -17.24
N GLY A 116 14.23 2.81 -18.42
CA GLY A 116 13.06 2.07 -18.89
C GLY A 116 12.68 0.92 -17.95
N ASN A 117 13.62 0.39 -17.18
CA ASN A 117 13.36 -0.65 -16.18
C ASN A 117 12.56 -0.14 -14.97
N VAL A 118 12.37 1.16 -14.80
CA VAL A 118 11.57 1.74 -13.71
C VAL A 118 10.52 2.72 -14.22
N LEU A 119 10.23 2.70 -15.52
CA LEU A 119 9.21 3.53 -16.17
C LEU A 119 8.07 2.65 -16.66
N SER A 120 6.86 2.86 -16.14
CA SER A 120 5.66 2.18 -16.62
C SER A 120 5.28 2.64 -18.04
N ILE A 121 4.67 1.76 -18.83
CA ILE A 121 4.13 2.11 -20.16
C ILE A 121 3.15 3.30 -20.06
N ALA A 122 2.23 3.27 -19.09
CA ALA A 122 1.26 4.34 -18.91
C ALA A 122 1.89 5.71 -18.59
N GLU A 123 3.05 5.73 -17.95
CA GLU A 123 3.79 6.98 -17.66
C GLU A 123 4.65 7.40 -18.85
N GLN A 124 5.21 6.45 -19.60
CA GLN A 124 5.86 6.73 -20.89
C GLN A 124 4.90 7.43 -21.83
N ASP A 125 3.68 6.93 -22.00
CA ASP A 125 2.69 7.54 -22.89
C ASP A 125 2.40 9.00 -22.50
N ARG A 126 2.24 9.27 -21.20
CA ARG A 126 2.04 10.65 -20.71
C ARG A 126 3.24 11.55 -20.98
N LEU A 127 4.46 11.04 -20.83
CA LEU A 127 5.68 11.78 -21.15
C LEU A 127 5.75 12.09 -22.65
N LEU A 128 5.52 11.10 -23.50
CA LEU A 128 5.54 11.27 -24.96
C LEU A 128 4.48 12.27 -25.42
N ASP A 129 3.24 12.16 -24.92
CA ASP A 129 2.15 13.09 -25.23
C ASP A 129 2.51 14.53 -24.81
N ALA A 130 3.10 14.72 -23.63
CA ALA A 130 3.49 16.04 -23.14
C ALA A 130 4.69 16.62 -23.88
N PHE A 131 5.58 15.77 -24.41
CA PHE A 131 6.82 16.16 -25.07
C PHE A 131 6.65 16.44 -26.57
N GLU A 132 5.57 15.96 -27.19
CA GLU A 132 5.29 16.11 -28.62
C GLU A 132 5.35 17.58 -29.09
N ALA A 133 4.74 18.49 -28.34
CA ALA A 133 4.62 19.90 -28.75
C ALA A 133 5.97 20.64 -28.86
N ASN A 134 6.99 20.16 -28.13
CA ASN A 134 8.33 20.75 -28.09
C ASN A 134 9.40 19.79 -28.64
N ASP A 135 9.05 18.71 -29.34
CA ASP A 135 10.01 17.74 -29.90
C ASP A 135 11.09 17.30 -28.87
N ILE A 136 10.67 17.09 -27.62
CA ILE A 136 11.57 16.65 -26.54
C ILE A 136 11.75 15.13 -26.68
N THR A 137 13.01 14.69 -26.71
CA THR A 137 13.34 13.27 -26.88
C THR A 137 13.35 12.53 -25.53
N LEU A 138 12.48 11.53 -25.37
CA LEU A 138 12.52 10.62 -24.22
C LEU A 138 13.53 9.49 -24.47
N ILE A 139 14.45 9.27 -23.53
CA ILE A 139 15.51 8.25 -23.59
C ILE A 139 15.30 7.21 -22.49
N THR A 140 14.97 5.97 -22.87
CA THR A 140 14.66 4.88 -21.92
C THR A 140 15.70 3.78 -21.82
N GLU A 141 16.66 3.73 -22.75
CA GLU A 141 17.62 2.61 -22.90
C GLU A 141 18.88 2.75 -22.03
N ARG A 142 18.90 3.66 -21.05
CA ARG A 142 20.10 3.99 -20.26
C ARG A 142 19.82 3.96 -18.76
N ASP A 143 20.50 3.08 -18.03
CA ASP A 143 20.60 3.15 -16.57
C ASP A 143 21.79 4.04 -16.17
N LEU A 144 21.53 5.35 -16.07
CA LEU A 144 22.55 6.32 -15.64
C LEU A 144 22.94 6.15 -14.17
N LEU A 145 22.10 5.51 -13.35
CA LEU A 145 22.33 5.37 -11.92
C LEU A 145 23.47 4.41 -11.63
N THR A 146 23.67 3.40 -12.48
CA THR A 146 24.80 2.48 -12.37
C THR A 146 26.16 3.18 -12.50
N GLU A 147 26.24 4.32 -13.21
CA GLU A 147 27.47 5.10 -13.34
C GLU A 147 27.77 5.95 -12.09
N VAL A 148 26.74 6.43 -11.39
CA VAL A 148 26.89 7.34 -10.23
C VAL A 148 26.81 6.64 -8.88
N TRP A 149 26.07 5.53 -8.77
CA TRP A 149 25.85 4.79 -7.53
C TRP A 149 26.83 3.63 -7.39
N THR A 150 28.10 3.96 -7.14
CA THR A 150 29.21 2.97 -7.10
C THR A 150 29.09 1.92 -5.99
N ASP A 151 28.35 2.21 -4.92
CA ASP A 151 28.08 1.32 -3.79
C ASP A 151 26.61 0.85 -3.77
N ARG A 152 26.00 0.66 -4.96
CA ARG A 152 24.63 0.18 -5.10
C ARG A 152 24.44 -1.17 -4.39
N PRO A 153 23.42 -1.31 -3.52
CA PRO A 153 23.10 -2.59 -2.88
C PRO A 153 22.88 -3.70 -3.90
N ALA A 154 23.06 -4.96 -3.51
CA ALA A 154 22.74 -6.10 -4.36
C ALA A 154 21.22 -6.33 -4.43
N LEU A 155 20.77 -7.08 -5.44
CA LEU A 155 19.40 -7.59 -5.50
C LEU A 155 19.11 -8.50 -4.30
N PRO A 156 17.87 -8.50 -3.78
CA PRO A 156 17.49 -9.35 -2.66
C PRO A 156 17.63 -10.83 -3.03
N ALA A 157 18.10 -11.62 -2.07
CA ALA A 157 18.35 -13.06 -2.21
C ALA A 157 17.51 -13.90 -1.23
N ALA A 158 16.34 -13.39 -0.82
CA ALA A 158 15.48 -14.08 0.14
C ALA A 158 15.02 -15.43 -0.42
N SER A 159 14.88 -16.42 0.47
CA SER A 159 14.40 -17.75 0.08
C SER A 159 12.90 -17.75 -0.19
N LEU A 160 12.47 -18.52 -1.17
CA LEU A 160 11.07 -18.78 -1.46
C LEU A 160 10.53 -19.91 -0.59
N TYR A 161 9.21 -19.93 -0.43
CA TYR A 161 8.50 -21.05 0.18
C TYR A 161 7.12 -21.22 -0.46
N VAL A 162 6.60 -22.45 -0.40
CA VAL A 162 5.23 -22.76 -0.81
C VAL A 162 4.27 -22.29 0.28
N HIS A 163 3.18 -21.62 -0.10
CA HIS A 163 2.11 -21.28 0.84
C HIS A 163 1.43 -22.57 1.30
N ASP A 164 1.32 -22.76 2.62
CA ASP A 164 0.77 -23.99 3.21
C ASP A 164 -0.62 -24.33 2.64
N ALA A 165 -0.77 -25.58 2.19
CA ALA A 165 -1.98 -26.10 1.57
C ALA A 165 -3.24 -25.94 2.44
N GLN A 166 -3.10 -25.87 3.78
CA GLN A 166 -4.25 -25.66 4.66
C GLN A 166 -4.89 -24.27 4.51
N PHE A 167 -4.16 -23.29 3.96
CA PHE A 167 -4.60 -21.91 3.76
C PHE A 167 -4.98 -21.59 2.30
N LEU A 168 -4.95 -22.60 1.42
CA LEU A 168 -5.20 -22.42 -0.01
C LEU A 168 -6.58 -22.95 -0.40
N ALA A 169 -7.48 -22.03 -0.77
CA ALA A 169 -8.78 -22.40 -1.34
C ALA A 169 -8.69 -22.93 -2.80
N GLN A 170 -7.62 -22.57 -3.52
CA GLN A 170 -7.44 -22.89 -4.94
C GLN A 170 -5.99 -23.29 -5.24
N SER A 171 -5.82 -24.29 -6.11
CA SER A 171 -4.51 -24.69 -6.61
C SER A 171 -3.97 -23.69 -7.65
N ALA A 172 -2.66 -23.69 -7.89
CA ALA A 172 -2.05 -22.88 -8.96
C ALA A 172 -2.58 -23.28 -10.35
N ILE A 173 -2.95 -24.55 -10.54
CA ILE A 173 -3.58 -25.05 -11.77
C ILE A 173 -4.93 -24.35 -11.99
N ASP A 174 -5.79 -24.34 -10.97
CA ASP A 174 -7.13 -23.72 -11.07
C ASP A 174 -7.03 -22.22 -11.37
N LYS A 175 -6.06 -21.54 -10.72
CA LYS A 175 -5.79 -20.12 -10.93
C LYS A 175 -5.28 -19.84 -12.35
N LEU A 176 -4.33 -20.64 -12.84
CA LEU A 176 -3.82 -20.51 -14.21
C LEU A 176 -4.92 -20.73 -15.26
N VAL A 177 -5.81 -21.71 -15.03
CA VAL A 177 -7.00 -21.92 -15.88
C VAL A 177 -7.90 -20.68 -15.88
N ALA A 178 -8.20 -20.11 -14.72
CA ALA A 178 -9.03 -18.92 -14.62
C ALA A 178 -8.39 -17.70 -15.30
N VAL A 179 -7.07 -17.52 -15.18
CA VAL A 179 -6.34 -16.46 -15.89
C VAL A 179 -6.43 -16.64 -17.40
N ARG A 180 -6.28 -17.87 -17.91
CA ARG A 180 -6.44 -18.16 -19.34
C ARG A 180 -7.86 -17.90 -19.85
N VAL A 181 -8.89 -18.09 -19.02
CA VAL A 181 -10.25 -17.66 -19.37
C VAL A 181 -10.31 -16.14 -19.55
N GLY A 182 -9.75 -15.37 -18.62
CA GLY A 182 -9.67 -13.91 -18.75
C GLY A 182 -8.86 -13.44 -19.97
N MET A 183 -7.79 -14.16 -20.32
CA MET A 183 -7.04 -13.93 -21.56
C MET A 183 -7.91 -14.14 -22.80
N ALA A 184 -8.63 -15.26 -22.86
CA ALA A 184 -9.50 -15.60 -23.99
C ALA A 184 -10.67 -14.61 -24.15
N GLU A 185 -11.27 -14.16 -23.05
CA GLU A 185 -12.31 -13.12 -23.04
C GLU A 185 -11.81 -11.79 -23.58
N ALA A 186 -10.55 -11.45 -23.32
CA ALA A 186 -9.89 -10.27 -23.86
C ALA A 186 -9.47 -10.44 -25.34
N GLY A 187 -9.38 -11.69 -25.83
CA GLY A 187 -8.85 -12.02 -27.15
C GLY A 187 -7.32 -12.08 -27.20
N ALA A 188 -6.66 -12.25 -26.06
CA ALA A 188 -5.20 -12.32 -25.95
C ALA A 188 -4.67 -13.72 -26.23
N THR A 189 -3.55 -13.80 -26.93
CA THR A 189 -2.80 -15.06 -27.16
C THR A 189 -1.74 -15.30 -26.08
N HIS A 190 -1.20 -14.20 -25.56
CA HIS A 190 -0.13 -14.17 -24.57
C HIS A 190 -0.48 -13.17 -23.48
N HIS A 191 0.04 -13.38 -22.28
CA HIS A 191 -0.11 -12.45 -21.16
C HIS A 191 1.20 -12.32 -20.40
N LEU A 192 1.69 -11.09 -20.28
CA LEU A 192 2.83 -10.76 -19.43
C LEU A 192 2.33 -10.27 -18.07
N LEU A 193 2.74 -10.97 -17.02
CA LEU A 193 2.60 -10.53 -15.63
C LEU A 193 3.95 -10.06 -15.12
N SER A 194 3.96 -8.86 -14.54
CA SER A 194 5.14 -8.28 -13.88
C SER A 194 4.84 -7.80 -12.45
N SER A 195 3.58 -7.75 -12.04
CA SER A 195 3.18 -7.48 -10.65
C SER A 195 3.50 -8.69 -9.76
N LEU A 196 4.28 -8.45 -8.71
CA LEU A 196 4.80 -9.53 -7.87
C LEU A 196 3.72 -10.23 -7.04
N ASP A 197 2.69 -9.49 -6.63
CA ASP A 197 1.55 -10.01 -5.88
C ASP A 197 0.64 -10.91 -6.73
N ASP A 198 0.46 -10.58 -8.02
CA ASP A 198 -0.23 -11.46 -8.96
C ASP A 198 0.54 -12.77 -9.20
N ILE A 199 1.86 -12.69 -9.35
CA ILE A 199 2.73 -13.86 -9.55
C ILE A 199 2.74 -14.74 -8.29
N ALA A 200 2.89 -14.15 -7.10
CA ALA A 200 2.83 -14.87 -5.83
C ALA A 200 1.47 -15.53 -5.61
N TRP A 201 0.37 -14.83 -5.93
CA TRP A 201 -0.98 -15.40 -5.84
C TRP A 201 -1.17 -16.58 -6.81
N LEU A 202 -0.77 -16.44 -8.07
CA LEU A 202 -1.02 -17.44 -9.10
C LEU A 202 -0.19 -18.71 -8.88
N THR A 203 1.05 -18.56 -8.42
CA THR A 203 1.98 -19.69 -8.18
C THR A 203 1.79 -20.37 -6.82
N ASN A 204 1.01 -19.77 -5.90
CA ASN A 204 0.94 -20.16 -4.50
C ASN A 204 2.31 -20.17 -3.79
N LEU A 205 3.24 -19.34 -4.26
CA LEU A 205 4.54 -19.14 -3.63
C LEU A 205 4.56 -17.81 -2.88
N ARG A 206 5.47 -17.71 -1.91
CA ARG A 206 5.76 -16.48 -1.18
C ARG A 206 7.27 -16.30 -1.03
N GLY A 207 7.65 -15.05 -0.78
CA GLY A 207 9.04 -14.64 -0.60
C GLY A 207 9.16 -13.50 0.41
N ALA A 208 10.30 -12.83 0.40
CA ALA A 208 10.58 -11.66 1.23
C ALA A 208 11.58 -10.73 0.52
N ASP A 209 11.48 -10.61 -0.80
CA ASP A 209 12.37 -9.74 -1.56
C ASP A 209 12.02 -8.26 -1.41
N VAL A 210 10.76 -7.97 -1.08
CA VAL A 210 10.23 -6.63 -0.84
C VAL A 210 9.81 -6.55 0.62
N ASP A 211 10.27 -5.54 1.35
CA ASP A 211 9.90 -5.37 2.75
C ASP A 211 8.37 -5.32 2.90
N TYR A 212 7.89 -5.99 3.95
CA TYR A 212 6.47 -6.07 4.36
C TYR A 212 5.51 -6.79 3.40
N ASN A 213 5.91 -7.00 2.15
CA ASN A 213 5.15 -7.70 1.12
C ASN A 213 5.75 -9.09 0.92
N PRO A 214 5.01 -10.19 1.18
CA PRO A 214 5.54 -11.56 1.11
C PRO A 214 5.68 -12.07 -0.35
N VAL A 215 6.34 -11.27 -1.19
CA VAL A 215 6.49 -11.47 -2.64
C VAL A 215 7.97 -11.65 -3.01
N PHE A 216 8.22 -11.99 -4.28
CA PHE A 216 9.55 -12.27 -4.81
C PHE A 216 9.69 -11.71 -6.22
N LEU A 217 10.91 -11.28 -6.58
CA LEU A 217 11.19 -10.72 -7.89
C LEU A 217 11.02 -11.79 -8.98
N ALA A 218 10.07 -11.56 -9.88
CA ALA A 218 9.80 -12.45 -11.00
C ALA A 218 8.97 -11.77 -12.09
N HIS A 219 9.05 -12.32 -13.30
CA HIS A 219 8.07 -12.10 -14.36
C HIS A 219 7.40 -13.42 -14.74
N MET A 220 6.24 -13.37 -15.38
CA MET A 220 5.59 -14.56 -15.91
C MET A 220 5.00 -14.29 -17.29
N LEU A 221 5.31 -15.17 -18.25
CA LEU A 221 4.70 -15.16 -19.58
C LEU A 221 3.78 -16.37 -19.71
N ILE A 222 2.51 -16.12 -19.98
CA ILE A 222 1.47 -17.14 -20.12
C ILE A 222 0.98 -17.13 -21.56
N SER A 223 0.89 -18.29 -22.19
CA SER A 223 0.18 -18.49 -23.45
C SER A 223 -1.06 -19.35 -23.23
N GLU A 224 -1.80 -19.62 -24.31
CA GLU A 224 -2.93 -20.56 -24.28
C GLU A 224 -2.57 -21.93 -23.68
N ASN A 225 -1.35 -22.42 -23.93
CA ASN A 225 -0.95 -23.78 -23.58
C ASN A 225 0.22 -23.85 -22.59
N ASP A 226 1.09 -22.85 -22.58
CA ASP A 226 2.31 -22.84 -21.78
C ASP A 226 2.30 -21.69 -20.75
N ALA A 227 3.16 -21.80 -19.75
CA ALA A 227 3.38 -20.77 -18.75
C ALA A 227 4.83 -20.87 -18.25
N THR A 228 5.55 -19.75 -18.23
CA THR A 228 6.95 -19.69 -17.79
C THR A 228 7.12 -18.61 -16.74
N LEU A 229 7.66 -18.99 -15.58
CA LEU A 229 8.09 -18.10 -14.51
C LEU A 229 9.58 -17.77 -14.70
N PHE A 230 9.90 -16.48 -14.82
CA PHE A 230 11.25 -15.95 -14.92
C PHE A 230 11.69 -15.47 -13.54
N ILE A 231 12.66 -16.14 -12.95
CA ILE A 231 13.07 -15.95 -11.55
C ILE A 231 14.55 -16.28 -11.35
N ASP A 232 15.17 -15.77 -10.29
CA ASP A 232 16.49 -16.24 -9.87
C ASP A 232 16.44 -17.72 -9.47
N ASN A 233 17.00 -18.57 -10.33
CA ASN A 233 17.03 -20.02 -10.15
C ASN A 233 17.70 -20.46 -8.85
N ASN A 234 18.57 -19.64 -8.25
CA ASN A 234 19.19 -19.96 -6.97
C ASN A 234 18.18 -19.95 -5.81
N LYS A 235 17.03 -19.29 -5.97
CA LYS A 235 15.95 -19.25 -4.97
C LYS A 235 15.02 -20.44 -5.04
N VAL A 236 15.06 -21.23 -6.12
CA VAL A 236 14.15 -22.33 -6.37
C VAL A 236 14.75 -23.65 -5.88
N ASN A 237 14.24 -24.15 -4.75
CA ASN A 237 14.62 -25.46 -4.25
C ASN A 237 13.86 -26.60 -4.99
N SER A 238 14.19 -27.86 -4.69
CA SER A 238 13.58 -29.02 -5.36
C SER A 238 12.08 -29.17 -5.13
N GLU A 239 11.57 -28.74 -3.97
CA GLU A 239 10.14 -28.79 -3.64
C GLU A 239 9.36 -27.78 -4.49
N ILE A 240 9.86 -26.54 -4.58
CA ILE A 240 9.26 -25.47 -5.38
C ILE A 240 9.31 -25.83 -6.86
N ALA A 241 10.45 -26.33 -7.35
CA ALA A 241 10.59 -26.77 -8.74
C ALA A 241 9.57 -27.87 -9.09
N GLN A 242 9.33 -28.80 -8.17
CA GLN A 242 8.34 -29.85 -8.35
C GLN A 242 6.91 -29.29 -8.32
N SER A 243 6.58 -28.40 -7.37
CA SER A 243 5.27 -27.74 -7.27
C SER A 243 4.91 -26.94 -8.53
N LEU A 244 5.86 -26.16 -9.07
CA LEU A 244 5.67 -25.41 -10.31
C LEU A 244 5.46 -26.35 -11.51
N LYS A 245 6.28 -27.40 -11.61
CA LYS A 245 6.15 -28.42 -12.65
C LYS A 245 4.80 -29.13 -12.61
N ASP A 246 4.34 -29.53 -11.42
CA ASP A 246 3.04 -30.18 -11.23
C ASP A 246 1.88 -29.23 -11.57
N SER A 247 2.12 -27.92 -11.46
CA SER A 247 1.18 -26.88 -11.86
C SER A 247 1.25 -26.52 -13.35
N GLY A 248 2.13 -27.15 -14.13
CA GLY A 248 2.33 -26.85 -15.55
C GLY A 248 3.07 -25.54 -15.81
N ILE A 249 3.87 -25.06 -14.85
CA ILE A 249 4.65 -23.82 -14.93
C ILE A 249 6.13 -24.17 -15.11
N ALA A 250 6.71 -23.77 -16.24
CA ALA A 250 8.14 -23.85 -16.50
C ALA A 250 8.91 -22.75 -15.77
N ILE A 251 10.22 -22.94 -15.60
CA ILE A 251 11.11 -21.99 -14.94
C ILE A 251 12.21 -21.57 -15.92
N ALA A 252 12.54 -20.29 -15.92
CA ALA A 252 13.66 -19.70 -16.64
C ALA A 252 14.37 -18.64 -15.77
N ASP A 253 15.60 -18.27 -16.13
CA ASP A 253 16.33 -17.19 -15.46
C ASP A 253 15.56 -15.86 -15.58
N TYR A 254 15.64 -15.02 -14.54
CA TYR A 254 14.93 -13.74 -14.45
C TYR A 254 15.13 -12.84 -15.70
N GLU A 255 16.37 -12.75 -16.16
CA GLU A 255 16.77 -11.91 -17.31
C GLU A 255 16.30 -12.45 -18.66
N ALA A 256 15.88 -13.73 -18.73
CA ALA A 256 15.44 -14.36 -19.97
C ALA A 256 14.05 -13.88 -20.44
N VAL A 257 13.33 -13.10 -19.63
CA VAL A 257 11.99 -12.57 -19.97
C VAL A 257 12.02 -11.75 -21.27
N GLN A 258 13.02 -10.90 -21.44
CA GLN A 258 13.15 -10.05 -22.63
C GLN A 258 13.38 -10.90 -23.88
N ASP A 259 14.23 -11.92 -23.79
CA ASP A 259 14.50 -12.84 -24.90
C ASP A 259 13.24 -13.64 -25.27
N ALA A 260 12.46 -14.08 -24.28
CA ALA A 260 11.19 -14.77 -24.52
C ALA A 260 10.17 -13.86 -25.23
N LEU A 261 10.03 -12.61 -24.81
CA LEU A 261 9.17 -11.62 -25.45
C LEU A 261 9.62 -11.29 -26.88
N GLY A 262 10.93 -11.31 -27.15
CA GLY A 262 11.48 -11.14 -28.50
C GLY A 262 11.15 -12.28 -29.48
N THR A 263 10.60 -13.40 -29.01
CA THR A 263 10.13 -14.50 -29.87
C THR A 263 8.70 -14.32 -30.38
N LEU A 264 7.95 -13.38 -29.79
CA LEU A 264 6.60 -13.06 -30.24
C LEU A 264 6.63 -12.42 -31.63
N THR A 265 5.54 -12.60 -32.37
CA THR A 265 5.38 -12.18 -33.77
C THR A 265 4.18 -11.27 -33.94
N ALA A 266 4.04 -10.64 -35.11
CA ALA A 266 2.88 -9.80 -35.42
C ALA A 266 1.53 -10.55 -35.45
N ASN A 267 1.52 -11.89 -35.35
CA ASN A 267 0.29 -12.67 -35.19
C ASN A 267 -0.13 -12.83 -33.73
N ASP A 268 0.76 -12.49 -32.79
CA ASP A 268 0.52 -12.60 -31.36
C ASP A 268 -0.09 -11.29 -30.83
N LEU A 269 -1.00 -11.44 -29.89
CA LEU A 269 -1.59 -10.38 -29.09
C LEU A 269 -1.19 -10.56 -27.63
N LEU A 270 -0.44 -9.59 -27.11
CA LEU A 270 0.08 -9.57 -25.74
C LEU A 270 -0.83 -8.75 -24.83
N LEU A 271 -1.43 -9.42 -23.86
CA LEU A 271 -2.13 -8.80 -22.75
C LEU A 271 -1.14 -8.32 -21.68
N LEU A 272 -1.24 -7.04 -21.31
CA LEU A 272 -0.47 -6.45 -20.23
C LEU A 272 -1.26 -5.33 -19.56
N ASP A 273 -0.91 -5.02 -18.32
CA ASP A 273 -1.38 -3.82 -17.63
C ASP A 273 -0.31 -2.72 -17.78
N PRO A 274 -0.62 -1.61 -18.49
CA PRO A 274 0.37 -0.57 -18.77
C PRO A 274 0.84 0.17 -17.50
N SER A 275 0.10 0.05 -16.39
CA SER A 275 0.50 0.60 -15.08
C SER A 275 1.31 -0.39 -14.24
N LYS A 276 1.51 -1.63 -14.71
CA LYS A 276 2.23 -2.71 -14.00
C LYS A 276 3.35 -3.36 -14.82
N VAL A 277 3.62 -2.87 -16.03
CA VAL A 277 4.75 -3.31 -16.86
C VAL A 277 5.69 -2.15 -17.14
N ALA A 278 6.97 -2.36 -16.86
CA ALA A 278 8.04 -1.42 -17.18
C ALA A 278 8.42 -1.51 -18.67
N VAL A 279 8.73 -0.36 -19.29
CA VAL A 279 9.14 -0.25 -20.70
C VAL A 279 10.34 -1.14 -21.00
N GLY A 280 11.33 -1.17 -20.11
CA GLY A 280 12.56 -1.94 -20.25
C GLY A 280 12.34 -3.44 -20.36
N THR A 281 11.26 -3.97 -19.77
CA THR A 281 10.87 -5.38 -19.88
C THR A 281 10.53 -5.76 -21.33
N LEU A 282 10.08 -4.79 -22.14
CA LEU A 282 9.69 -4.99 -23.54
C LEU A 282 10.81 -4.66 -24.54
N SER A 283 12.01 -4.29 -24.09
CA SER A 283 13.11 -3.75 -24.93
C SER A 283 13.54 -4.63 -26.12
N LYS A 284 13.37 -5.96 -26.03
CA LYS A 284 13.70 -6.91 -27.10
C LYS A 284 12.50 -7.37 -27.93
N MET A 285 11.31 -6.84 -27.65
CA MET A 285 10.09 -7.25 -28.34
C MET A 285 10.16 -6.91 -29.84
N ALA A 286 9.66 -7.80 -30.68
CA ALA A 286 9.62 -7.58 -32.12
C ALA A 286 8.61 -6.48 -32.51
N ASP A 287 8.96 -5.73 -33.55
CA ASP A 287 8.05 -4.74 -34.13
C ASP A 287 6.74 -5.38 -34.61
N GLY A 288 5.62 -4.69 -34.37
CA GLY A 288 4.30 -5.08 -34.87
C GLY A 288 3.57 -6.14 -34.05
N VAL A 289 4.09 -6.58 -32.91
CA VAL A 289 3.32 -7.33 -31.90
C VAL A 289 2.20 -6.43 -31.38
N GLY A 290 0.95 -6.92 -31.36
CA GLY A 290 -0.18 -6.12 -30.89
C GLY A 290 -0.37 -6.21 -29.37
N PHE A 291 -0.82 -5.11 -28.77
CA PHE A 291 -1.12 -5.04 -27.34
C PHE A 291 -2.61 -5.06 -27.04
N ILE A 292 -2.94 -5.69 -25.92
CA ILE A 292 -4.22 -5.55 -25.24
C ILE A 292 -3.91 -4.96 -23.86
N GLU A 293 -4.12 -3.66 -23.74
CA GLU A 293 -3.86 -2.93 -22.50
C GLU A 293 -5.09 -2.93 -21.60
N GLN A 294 -5.02 -3.72 -20.54
CA GLN A 294 -6.05 -3.76 -19.50
C GLN A 294 -5.46 -4.32 -18.21
N MET A 295 -6.20 -4.16 -17.12
CA MET A 295 -5.84 -4.78 -15.85
C MET A 295 -5.69 -6.30 -15.98
N ALA A 296 -4.69 -6.86 -15.32
CA ALA A 296 -4.44 -8.30 -15.36
C ALA A 296 -5.65 -9.08 -14.80
N PRO A 297 -6.07 -10.20 -15.44
CA PRO A 297 -7.16 -11.03 -14.94
C PRO A 297 -6.92 -11.52 -13.50
N SER A 298 -5.67 -11.83 -13.15
CA SER A 298 -5.28 -12.25 -11.80
C SER A 298 -5.58 -11.18 -10.75
N THR A 299 -5.43 -9.88 -11.08
CA THR A 299 -5.68 -8.78 -10.14
C THR A 299 -7.16 -8.75 -9.75
N LEU A 300 -8.05 -8.94 -10.72
CA LEU A 300 -9.49 -9.02 -10.46
C LEU A 300 -9.85 -10.29 -9.68
N LEU A 301 -9.31 -11.44 -10.10
CA LEU A 301 -9.59 -12.73 -9.47
C LEU A 301 -9.17 -12.76 -7.99
N LYS A 302 -7.96 -12.28 -7.66
CA LYS A 302 -7.45 -12.28 -6.29
C LYS A 302 -8.11 -11.23 -5.38
N SER A 303 -8.67 -10.18 -5.96
CA SER A 303 -9.37 -9.15 -5.19
C SER A 303 -10.64 -9.68 -4.50
N VAL A 304 -11.27 -10.72 -5.07
CA VAL A 304 -12.49 -11.38 -4.58
C VAL A 304 -12.11 -12.67 -3.83
N LYS A 305 -12.13 -12.62 -2.50
CA LYS A 305 -11.74 -13.75 -1.66
C LYS A 305 -12.87 -14.75 -1.57
N SER A 306 -12.53 -16.05 -1.54
CA SER A 306 -13.52 -17.10 -1.28
C SER A 306 -13.98 -17.06 0.17
N ASP A 307 -15.11 -17.70 0.50
CA ASP A 307 -15.56 -17.80 1.89
C ASP A 307 -14.50 -18.47 2.80
N ALA A 308 -13.73 -19.43 2.28
CA ALA A 308 -12.64 -20.07 3.01
C ALA A 308 -11.47 -19.10 3.28
N ASP A 309 -11.07 -18.30 2.28
CA ASP A 309 -10.03 -17.27 2.48
C ASP A 309 -10.50 -16.22 3.51
N ILE A 310 -11.77 -15.83 3.47
CA ILE A 310 -12.35 -14.88 4.42
C ILE A 310 -12.37 -15.47 5.84
N ASP A 311 -12.68 -16.76 6.00
CA ASP A 311 -12.62 -17.42 7.31
C ASP A 311 -11.20 -17.44 7.88
N HIS A 312 -10.18 -17.65 7.04
CA HIS A 312 -8.78 -17.51 7.44
C HIS A 312 -8.43 -16.08 7.85
N VAL A 313 -8.88 -15.07 7.08
CA VAL A 313 -8.69 -13.65 7.43
C VAL A 313 -9.36 -13.30 8.75
N ARG A 314 -10.58 -13.77 9.01
CA ARG A 314 -11.25 -13.57 10.31
C ARG A 314 -10.42 -14.14 11.44
N GLU A 315 -9.78 -15.29 11.24
CA GLU A 315 -8.86 -15.86 12.24
C GLU A 315 -7.60 -15.01 12.42
N ALA A 316 -6.99 -14.51 11.34
CA ALA A 316 -5.86 -13.58 11.43
C ALA A 316 -6.23 -12.31 12.21
N MET A 317 -7.43 -11.76 11.99
CA MET A 317 -7.92 -10.60 12.74
C MET A 317 -8.15 -10.89 14.23
N ARG A 318 -8.55 -12.12 14.60
CA ARG A 318 -8.66 -12.52 16.00
C ARG A 318 -7.29 -12.68 16.67
N GLN A 319 -6.32 -13.21 15.93
CA GLN A 319 -4.92 -13.32 16.38
C GLN A 319 -4.34 -11.93 16.63
N ASP A 320 -4.49 -11.03 15.65
CA ASP A 320 -4.01 -9.65 15.77
C ASP A 320 -4.75 -8.87 16.87
N GLY A 321 -6.07 -9.06 16.98
CA GLY A 321 -6.86 -8.46 18.06
C GLY A 321 -6.45 -8.92 19.46
N ALA A 322 -6.10 -10.20 19.63
CA ALA A 322 -5.55 -10.71 20.88
C ALA A 322 -4.19 -10.09 21.20
N ALA A 323 -3.29 -10.01 20.22
CA ALA A 323 -2.00 -9.34 20.36
C ALA A 323 -2.16 -7.86 20.75
N LEU A 324 -3.10 -7.15 20.14
CA LEU A 324 -3.38 -5.74 20.46
C LEU A 324 -3.91 -5.56 21.89
N CYS A 325 -4.72 -6.49 22.40
CA CYS A 325 -5.15 -6.45 23.80
C CYS A 325 -3.95 -6.61 24.76
N GLU A 326 -3.03 -7.54 24.48
CA GLU A 326 -1.79 -7.71 25.25
C GLU A 326 -0.91 -6.46 25.18
N PHE A 327 -0.75 -5.89 23.98
CA PHE A 327 0.00 -4.65 23.77
C PHE A 327 -0.59 -3.51 24.58
N PHE A 328 -1.88 -3.19 24.42
CA PHE A 328 -2.48 -2.03 25.07
C PHE A 328 -2.55 -2.19 26.59
N ALA A 329 -2.82 -3.40 27.11
CA ALA A 329 -2.79 -3.66 28.54
C ALA A 329 -1.39 -3.39 29.12
N THR A 330 -0.35 -3.90 28.46
CA THR A 330 1.05 -3.71 28.87
C THR A 330 1.49 -2.26 28.72
N PHE A 331 1.16 -1.64 27.59
CA PHE A 331 1.51 -0.26 27.27
C PHE A 331 0.89 0.73 28.26
N GLU A 332 -0.42 0.62 28.53
CA GLU A 332 -1.09 1.49 29.50
C GLU A 332 -0.55 1.27 30.92
N GLN A 333 -0.25 0.02 31.31
CA GLN A 333 0.32 -0.28 32.63
C GLN A 333 1.72 0.32 32.80
N ARG A 334 2.61 0.16 31.82
CA ARG A 334 3.98 0.72 31.86
C ARG A 334 3.97 2.24 31.93
N LEU A 335 3.07 2.90 31.19
CA LEU A 335 2.86 4.35 31.32
C LEU A 335 2.36 4.73 32.72
N ALA A 336 1.42 3.96 33.29
CA ALA A 336 0.89 4.22 34.63
C ALA A 336 1.94 4.05 35.74
N ASP A 337 2.90 3.13 35.54
CA ASP A 337 4.05 2.91 36.42
C ASP A 337 5.15 3.98 36.27
N GLY A 338 4.98 4.92 35.34
CA GLY A 338 5.90 6.04 35.10
C GLY A 338 7.14 5.65 34.30
N GLU A 339 7.06 4.60 33.49
CA GLU A 339 8.15 4.26 32.56
C GLU A 339 8.29 5.31 31.44
N HIS A 340 9.54 5.59 31.06
CA HIS A 340 9.90 6.55 30.03
C HIS A 340 9.78 5.90 28.64
N LEU A 341 8.54 5.80 28.14
CA LEU A 341 8.25 5.24 26.82
C LEU A 341 8.29 6.32 25.74
N SER A 342 8.64 5.91 24.53
CA SER A 342 8.67 6.74 23.33
C SER A 342 7.86 6.13 22.19
N GLU A 343 7.66 6.90 21.13
CA GLU A 343 7.07 6.39 19.88
C GLU A 343 7.85 5.19 19.29
N LEU A 344 9.17 5.09 19.54
CA LEU A 344 9.99 3.95 19.09
C LEU A 344 9.66 2.66 19.84
N ASP A 345 9.29 2.77 21.13
CA ASP A 345 8.95 1.61 21.94
C ASP A 345 7.65 0.97 21.48
N VAL A 346 6.71 1.76 20.94
CA VAL A 346 5.42 1.29 20.41
C VAL A 346 5.62 0.25 19.30
N ASP A 347 6.51 0.53 18.34
CA ASP A 347 6.82 -0.39 17.23
C ASP A 347 7.39 -1.72 17.74
N SER A 348 8.38 -1.66 18.63
CA SER A 348 9.04 -2.85 19.18
C SER A 348 8.07 -3.70 20.01
N MET A 349 7.23 -3.07 20.83
CA MET A 349 6.22 -3.75 21.65
C MET A 349 5.14 -4.42 20.79
N LEU A 350 4.67 -3.78 19.72
CA LEU A 350 3.70 -4.38 18.79
C LEU A 350 4.27 -5.59 18.06
N ILE A 351 5.52 -5.50 17.58
CA ILE A 351 6.22 -6.63 16.96
C ILE A 351 6.36 -7.78 17.96
N GLU A 352 6.72 -7.50 19.21
CA GLU A 352 6.87 -8.51 20.26
C GLU A 352 5.57 -9.32 20.45
N VAL A 353 4.43 -8.66 20.68
CA VAL A 353 3.16 -9.38 20.93
C VAL A 353 2.61 -10.07 19.68
N ARG A 354 2.79 -9.49 18.48
CA ARG A 354 2.33 -10.08 17.22
C ARG A 354 3.16 -11.30 16.84
N SER A 355 4.47 -11.25 17.07
CA SER A 355 5.37 -12.37 16.78
C SER A 355 5.09 -13.64 17.58
N GLN A 356 4.33 -13.52 18.68
CA GLN A 356 3.90 -14.64 19.50
C GLN A 356 2.61 -15.30 19.00
N GLN A 357 1.87 -14.67 18.09
CA GLN A 357 0.66 -15.21 17.53
C GLN A 357 0.95 -16.33 16.52
N PRO A 358 0.08 -17.36 16.42
CA PRO A 358 0.25 -18.41 15.42
C PRO A 358 0.31 -17.84 14.00
N HIS A 359 1.17 -18.44 13.16
CA HIS A 359 1.32 -18.12 11.74
C HIS A 359 1.83 -16.71 11.41
N TYR A 360 2.28 -15.93 12.40
CA TYR A 360 2.96 -14.65 12.15
C TYR A 360 4.17 -14.81 11.23
N VAL A 361 4.37 -13.85 10.34
CA VAL A 361 5.48 -13.80 9.37
C VAL A 361 6.31 -12.53 9.54
N SER A 362 5.67 -11.37 9.45
CA SER A 362 6.33 -10.06 9.51
C SER A 362 5.28 -8.96 9.81
N PRO A 363 5.68 -7.70 10.03
CA PRO A 363 4.76 -6.57 9.86
C PRO A 363 4.29 -6.48 8.40
N SER A 364 3.12 -5.88 8.16
CA SER A 364 2.57 -5.63 6.81
C SER A 364 2.92 -4.24 6.26
N PHE A 365 3.48 -3.36 7.09
CA PHE A 365 4.08 -2.06 6.78
C PHE A 365 4.82 -1.55 8.03
N PRO A 366 5.67 -0.49 7.96
CA PRO A 366 6.31 0.04 9.15
C PRO A 366 5.28 0.74 10.06
N THR A 367 5.30 0.43 11.36
CA THR A 367 4.42 1.06 12.34
C THR A 367 4.53 2.59 12.32
N ILE A 368 3.37 3.24 12.29
CA ILE A 368 3.22 4.69 12.44
C ILE A 368 2.74 4.94 13.87
N ALA A 369 3.63 5.39 14.74
CA ALA A 369 3.30 5.81 16.10
C ALA A 369 3.59 7.31 16.24
N GLY A 370 2.55 8.15 16.20
CA GLY A 370 2.69 9.61 16.20
C GLY A 370 1.94 10.26 17.37
N PHE A 371 2.69 10.83 18.31
CA PHE A 371 2.19 11.60 19.44
C PHE A 371 2.05 13.08 19.09
N ASN A 372 0.87 13.65 19.34
CA ASN A 372 0.55 15.05 19.05
C ASN A 372 0.95 15.44 17.62
N GLU A 373 1.82 16.43 17.45
CA GLU A 373 2.17 16.99 16.14
C GLU A 373 2.72 15.95 15.16
N ASN A 374 3.39 14.90 15.67
CA ASN A 374 3.85 13.79 14.85
C ASN A 374 2.67 12.99 14.26
N GLY A 375 1.60 12.79 15.04
CA GLY A 375 0.37 12.15 14.58
C GLY A 375 -0.35 12.92 13.49
N ALA A 376 -0.09 14.24 13.34
CA ALA A 376 -0.65 15.05 12.26
C ALA A 376 -0.01 14.79 10.89
N LEU A 377 0.99 13.91 10.81
CA LEU A 377 1.64 13.51 9.56
C LEU A 377 1.14 12.10 9.20
N PRO A 378 0.33 11.93 8.14
CA PRO A 378 -0.36 10.66 7.88
C PRO A 378 0.55 9.44 7.84
N HIS A 379 1.75 9.59 7.27
CA HIS A 379 2.78 8.55 7.11
C HIS A 379 4.03 8.86 7.97
N TYR A 380 3.82 9.39 9.18
CA TYR A 380 4.90 9.62 10.14
C TYR A 380 5.67 8.33 10.44
N ARG A 381 6.98 8.44 10.63
CA ARG A 381 7.77 7.34 11.17
C ARG A 381 8.74 7.89 12.21
N ALA A 382 8.65 7.37 13.42
CA ALA A 382 9.66 7.63 14.44
C ALA A 382 10.99 7.02 14.02
N THR A 383 12.07 7.77 14.20
CA THR A 383 13.44 7.29 13.99
C THR A 383 14.28 7.58 15.23
N PRO A 384 15.44 6.91 15.42
CA PRO A 384 16.35 7.22 16.51
C PRO A 384 16.76 8.71 16.57
N GLU A 385 16.69 9.42 15.44
CA GLU A 385 16.99 10.85 15.33
C GLU A 385 15.78 11.77 15.57
N LYS A 386 14.55 11.28 15.38
CA LYS A 386 13.32 12.08 15.52
C LYS A 386 12.17 11.23 16.06
N PHE A 387 11.88 11.42 17.34
CA PHE A 387 10.77 10.80 18.07
C PHE A 387 10.35 11.67 19.25
N SER A 388 9.17 11.38 19.80
CA SER A 388 8.62 11.98 21.02
C SER A 388 8.54 10.95 22.16
N TYR A 389 8.78 11.41 23.38
CA TYR A 389 8.46 10.66 24.59
C TYR A 389 6.97 10.78 24.93
N LEU A 390 6.44 9.76 25.60
CA LEU A 390 5.03 9.56 25.90
C LEU A 390 4.73 9.74 27.39
N ASP A 391 5.74 9.80 28.25
CA ASP A 391 5.57 10.27 29.63
C ASP A 391 5.38 11.79 29.63
N VAL A 392 4.24 12.22 30.17
CA VAL A 392 3.81 13.62 30.21
C VAL A 392 3.61 14.08 31.63
N ASN A 393 3.85 15.36 31.91
CA ASN A 393 3.59 15.93 33.23
C ASN A 393 2.09 16.03 33.52
N GLU A 394 1.73 16.20 34.80
CA GLU A 394 0.36 16.43 35.20
C GLU A 394 -0.22 17.67 34.48
N GLY A 395 -1.36 17.49 33.81
CA GLY A 395 -2.01 18.53 33.02
C GLY A 395 -1.52 18.66 31.57
N GLU A 396 -0.46 17.95 31.19
CA GLU A 396 -0.01 17.76 29.80
C GLU A 396 -0.57 16.46 29.23
N GLY A 397 -0.51 16.31 27.91
CA GLY A 397 -1.01 15.13 27.22
C GLY A 397 -1.54 15.42 25.82
N GLY A 398 -2.22 14.44 25.27
CA GLY A 398 -2.88 14.56 23.99
C GLY A 398 -3.18 13.22 23.36
N LEU A 399 -2.93 13.11 22.06
CA LEU A 399 -3.32 11.96 21.25
C LEU A 399 -2.09 11.24 20.71
N LEU A 400 -2.04 9.93 20.89
CA LEU A 400 -1.12 9.04 20.21
C LEU A 400 -1.89 8.25 19.16
N LEU A 401 -1.57 8.48 17.89
CA LEU A 401 -2.03 7.67 16.77
C LEU A 401 -1.09 6.49 16.59
N ILE A 402 -1.64 5.28 16.50
CA ILE A 402 -0.91 4.04 16.26
C ILE A 402 -1.55 3.34 15.07
N ASP A 403 -0.85 3.28 13.96
CA ASP A 403 -1.22 2.52 12.78
C ASP A 403 -0.18 1.45 12.49
N SER A 404 -0.64 0.20 12.36
CA SER A 404 0.24 -0.96 12.27
C SER A 404 -0.52 -2.20 11.81
N GLY A 405 0.19 -3.13 11.18
CA GLY A 405 -0.37 -4.41 10.78
C GLY A 405 0.66 -5.52 10.68
N ALA A 406 0.21 -6.74 10.40
CA ALA A 406 1.05 -7.90 10.25
C ALA A 406 0.63 -8.81 9.09
N GLN A 407 1.62 -9.51 8.57
CA GLN A 407 1.47 -10.66 7.69
C GLN A 407 1.40 -11.93 8.55
N TYR A 408 0.33 -12.68 8.34
CA TYR A 408 0.15 -14.03 8.83
C TYR A 408 -0.01 -14.97 7.63
N GLN A 409 0.39 -16.24 7.73
CA GLN A 409 0.16 -17.19 6.63
C GLN A 409 -1.34 -17.34 6.26
N ASN A 410 -2.24 -17.00 7.19
CA ASN A 410 -3.68 -17.01 7.04
C ASN A 410 -4.30 -15.61 6.86
N GLY A 411 -3.53 -14.55 6.56
CA GLY A 411 -4.10 -13.24 6.24
C GLY A 411 -3.15 -12.07 6.43
N THR A 412 -3.58 -10.90 5.97
CA THR A 412 -2.88 -9.63 6.16
C THR A 412 -3.75 -8.71 7.01
N THR A 413 -3.16 -8.04 8.00
CA THR A 413 -3.87 -7.08 8.85
C THR A 413 -3.40 -5.65 8.63
N ASP A 414 -4.32 -4.74 8.91
CA ASP A 414 -4.13 -3.30 8.87
C ASP A 414 -5.10 -2.65 9.85
N ILE A 415 -4.59 -1.79 10.72
CA ILE A 415 -5.38 -1.20 11.80
C ILE A 415 -4.70 0.03 12.40
N THR A 416 -5.45 1.12 12.38
CA THR A 416 -5.20 2.33 13.15
C THR A 416 -6.10 2.48 14.38
N ARG A 417 -5.50 2.80 15.53
CA ARG A 417 -6.18 3.28 16.74
C ARG A 417 -5.54 4.57 17.25
N VAL A 418 -6.33 5.40 17.92
CA VAL A 418 -5.85 6.57 18.65
C VAL A 418 -6.15 6.36 20.12
N VAL A 419 -5.17 6.63 20.98
CA VAL A 419 -5.30 6.56 22.43
C VAL A 419 -4.94 7.89 23.08
N GLY A 420 -5.55 8.15 24.24
CA GLY A 420 -5.24 9.33 25.04
C GLY A 420 -4.02 9.11 25.92
N ILE A 421 -3.05 10.02 25.84
CA ILE A 421 -1.89 10.06 26.74
C ILE A 421 -2.05 11.26 27.67
N GLY A 422 -2.01 11.07 28.99
CA GLY A 422 -2.24 12.13 29.96
C GLY A 422 -3.59 12.85 29.80
N GLN A 423 -3.58 14.18 29.80
CA GLN A 423 -4.79 14.99 29.68
C GLN A 423 -5.25 15.14 28.21
N VAL A 424 -6.46 14.64 27.92
CA VAL A 424 -7.14 14.84 26.63
C VAL A 424 -8.07 16.07 26.70
N SER A 425 -7.97 16.97 25.72
CA SER A 425 -8.75 18.21 25.66
C SER A 425 -10.14 18.01 25.03
N THR A 426 -11.03 18.99 25.17
CA THR A 426 -12.34 19.00 24.49
C THR A 426 -12.20 19.07 22.96
N GLU A 427 -11.16 19.73 22.45
CA GLU A 427 -10.88 19.80 21.01
C GLU A 427 -10.45 18.43 20.46
N HIS A 428 -9.60 17.70 21.19
CA HIS A 428 -9.23 16.33 20.85
C HIS A 428 -10.48 15.45 20.74
N LYS A 429 -11.37 15.51 21.75
CA LYS A 429 -12.59 14.68 21.78
C LYS A 429 -13.57 15.02 20.66
N ARG A 430 -13.77 16.31 20.38
CA ARG A 430 -14.63 16.76 19.26
C ARG A 430 -14.14 16.21 17.93
N ASP A 431 -12.84 16.36 17.67
CA ASP A 431 -12.24 15.94 16.41
C ASP A 431 -12.26 14.41 16.27
N PHE A 432 -11.88 13.68 17.34
CA PHE A 432 -11.93 12.22 17.36
C PHE A 432 -13.34 11.71 17.10
N THR A 433 -14.33 12.30 17.77
CA THR A 433 -15.73 11.92 17.59
C THR A 433 -16.21 12.22 16.17
N THR A 434 -15.73 13.29 15.53
CA THR A 434 -16.11 13.60 14.14
C THR A 434 -15.55 12.57 13.15
N VAL A 435 -14.29 12.14 13.34
CA VAL A 435 -13.69 11.04 12.56
C VAL A 435 -14.40 9.71 12.83
N LEU A 436 -14.78 9.44 14.08
CA LEU A 436 -15.56 8.25 14.43
C LEU A 436 -16.91 8.23 13.69
N LYS A 437 -17.61 9.37 13.60
CA LYS A 437 -18.86 9.46 12.81
C LYS A 437 -18.63 9.13 11.33
N ALA A 438 -17.54 9.61 10.75
CA ALA A 438 -17.15 9.26 9.37
C ALA A 438 -16.91 7.75 9.21
N HIS A 439 -16.18 7.14 10.15
CA HIS A 439 -15.92 5.69 10.14
C HIS A 439 -17.21 4.89 10.23
N ILE A 440 -18.10 5.25 11.14
CA ILE A 440 -19.41 4.61 11.33
C ILE A 440 -20.29 4.77 10.09
N ALA A 441 -20.28 5.95 9.46
CA ALA A 441 -21.08 6.22 8.27
C ALA A 441 -20.76 5.24 7.14
N LEU A 442 -19.48 4.97 6.88
CA LEU A 442 -19.08 3.98 5.89
C LEU A 442 -19.34 2.55 6.36
N ALA A 443 -18.97 2.20 7.60
CA ALA A 443 -19.15 0.85 8.14
C ALA A 443 -20.61 0.36 8.11
N LYS A 444 -21.58 1.27 8.15
CA LYS A 444 -23.02 0.96 8.11
C LYS A 444 -23.63 1.05 6.72
N ALA A 445 -22.86 1.44 5.71
CA ALA A 445 -23.36 1.68 4.37
C ALA A 445 -23.96 0.41 3.77
N HIS A 446 -25.08 0.58 3.07
CA HIS A 446 -25.64 -0.40 2.14
C HIS A 446 -25.57 0.22 0.76
N PHE A 447 -25.03 -0.49 -0.21
CA PHE A 447 -24.79 0.05 -1.56
C PHE A 447 -25.07 -0.98 -2.64
N PRO A 448 -25.44 -0.55 -3.87
CA PRO A 448 -25.70 -1.48 -4.97
C PRO A 448 -24.48 -2.35 -5.29
N ASP A 449 -24.69 -3.64 -5.54
CA ASP A 449 -23.65 -4.53 -6.07
C ASP A 449 -23.10 -3.97 -7.38
N GLY A 450 -21.78 -3.86 -7.45
CA GLY A 450 -21.06 -3.38 -8.62
C GLY A 450 -20.90 -1.87 -8.72
N ILE A 451 -21.31 -1.09 -7.71
CA ILE A 451 -20.98 0.33 -7.64
C ILE A 451 -19.45 0.51 -7.65
N ALA A 452 -18.94 1.52 -8.36
CA ALA A 452 -17.51 1.81 -8.35
C ALA A 452 -17.06 2.29 -6.96
N SER A 453 -16.00 1.69 -6.41
CA SER A 453 -15.48 2.00 -5.07
C SER A 453 -15.18 3.48 -4.81
N PRO A 454 -14.74 4.32 -5.78
CA PRO A 454 -14.54 5.75 -5.54
C PRO A 454 -15.82 6.50 -5.13
N LEU A 455 -16.99 6.02 -5.56
CA LEU A 455 -18.26 6.73 -5.36
C LEU A 455 -18.77 6.65 -3.92
N ILE A 456 -18.37 5.62 -3.16
CA ILE A 456 -18.81 5.45 -1.77
C ILE A 456 -17.94 6.23 -0.76
N ASP A 457 -16.81 6.79 -1.19
CA ASP A 457 -15.92 7.63 -0.36
C ASP A 457 -16.65 8.84 0.24
N ALA A 458 -17.55 9.46 -0.54
CA ALA A 458 -18.33 10.61 -0.08
C ALA A 458 -19.27 10.29 1.10
N ILE A 459 -19.68 9.03 1.29
CA ILE A 459 -20.49 8.59 2.44
C ILE A 459 -19.68 8.78 3.73
N CYS A 460 -18.40 8.38 3.69
CA CYS A 460 -17.50 8.51 4.83
C CYS A 460 -17.17 9.98 5.12
N ARG A 461 -16.94 10.80 4.08
CA ARG A 461 -16.59 12.21 4.27
C ARG A 461 -17.73 13.11 4.71
N ALA A 462 -18.99 12.71 4.46
CA ALA A 462 -20.15 13.57 4.71
C ALA A 462 -20.19 14.17 6.14
N PRO A 463 -19.94 13.41 7.23
CA PRO A 463 -19.88 13.98 8.58
C PRO A 463 -18.75 14.99 8.79
N LEU A 464 -17.57 14.75 8.20
CA LEU A 464 -16.41 15.66 8.27
C LEU A 464 -16.68 16.94 7.47
N TRP A 465 -17.19 16.82 6.24
CA TRP A 465 -17.54 17.97 5.40
C TRP A 465 -18.63 18.83 6.03
N GLN A 466 -19.60 18.24 6.73
CA GLN A 466 -20.60 18.99 7.51
C GLN A 466 -19.95 19.83 8.62
N ALA A 467 -18.84 19.34 9.19
CA ALA A 467 -18.01 20.07 10.16
C ALA A 467 -16.96 20.98 9.50
N GLN A 468 -16.94 21.09 8.16
CA GLN A 468 -15.94 21.83 7.38
C GLN A 468 -14.51 21.32 7.59
N MET A 469 -14.37 20.00 7.69
CA MET A 469 -13.11 19.27 7.87
C MET A 469 -12.92 18.27 6.73
N ASP A 470 -11.66 17.89 6.46
CA ASP A 470 -11.32 16.89 5.45
C ASP A 470 -9.97 16.24 5.74
N TYR A 471 -9.61 15.19 4.98
CA TYR A 471 -8.32 14.50 5.03
C TYR A 471 -7.75 14.28 3.62
N GLY A 472 -6.41 14.37 3.51
CA GLY A 472 -5.69 14.41 2.24
C GLY A 472 -5.40 13.07 1.55
N HIS A 473 -5.98 11.97 2.03
CA HIS A 473 -5.82 10.61 1.47
C HIS A 473 -7.18 9.96 1.16
N GLY A 474 -7.19 8.78 0.53
CA GLY A 474 -8.41 8.00 0.30
C GLY A 474 -9.02 7.49 1.61
N THR A 475 -10.32 7.18 1.62
CA THR A 475 -10.98 6.55 2.77
C THR A 475 -10.59 5.10 2.99
N GLY A 476 -10.12 4.42 1.95
CA GLY A 476 -9.61 3.06 2.08
C GLY A 476 -9.12 2.47 0.77
N HIS A 477 -8.50 1.31 0.89
CA HIS A 477 -7.91 0.51 -0.18
C HIS A 477 -8.29 -0.96 -0.01
N GLY A 478 -8.05 -1.78 -1.02
CA GLY A 478 -8.15 -3.22 -0.84
C GLY A 478 -6.99 -3.79 -0.05
N VAL A 479 -7.21 -4.98 0.53
CA VAL A 479 -6.17 -5.72 1.27
C VAL A 479 -6.03 -7.13 0.73
N GLY A 480 -4.78 -7.54 0.52
CA GLY A 480 -4.40 -8.86 0.05
C GLY A 480 -4.60 -9.95 1.09
N TYR A 481 -4.67 -11.21 0.61
CA TYR A 481 -4.69 -12.39 1.49
C TYR A 481 -3.28 -12.97 1.61
N PHE A 482 -2.59 -12.62 2.70
CA PHE A 482 -1.16 -12.89 2.89
C PHE A 482 -0.34 -12.41 1.69
N LEU A 483 -0.55 -11.14 1.33
CA LEU A 483 0.01 -10.42 0.19
C LEU A 483 0.13 -8.94 0.57
N ASN A 484 0.20 -8.03 -0.39
CA ASN A 484 0.29 -6.59 -0.14
C ASN A 484 -0.86 -6.10 0.74
N VAL A 485 -0.55 -5.25 1.72
CA VAL A 485 -1.56 -4.57 2.53
C VAL A 485 -2.38 -3.60 1.70
N HIS A 486 -1.75 -2.95 0.71
CA HIS A 486 -2.43 -2.18 -0.32
C HIS A 486 -2.60 -3.03 -1.59
N GLU A 487 -3.81 -3.50 -1.83
CA GLU A 487 -4.16 -4.35 -2.97
C GLU A 487 -5.31 -3.74 -3.79
N GLY A 488 -5.08 -3.54 -5.09
CA GLY A 488 -6.14 -3.15 -6.03
C GLY A 488 -7.10 -4.30 -6.36
N PRO A 489 -8.16 -4.04 -7.15
CA PRO A 489 -8.46 -2.78 -7.83
C PRO A 489 -9.24 -1.78 -6.98
N GLN A 490 -9.86 -2.22 -5.87
CA GLN A 490 -10.67 -1.34 -5.03
C GLN A 490 -9.84 -0.19 -4.44
N VAL A 491 -10.32 1.03 -4.68
CA VAL A 491 -9.81 2.28 -4.09
C VAL A 491 -11.01 3.11 -3.71
N ILE A 492 -11.20 3.34 -2.42
CA ILE A 492 -12.29 4.19 -1.90
C ILE A 492 -11.72 5.60 -1.74
N ALA A 493 -11.65 6.32 -2.85
CA ALA A 493 -11.17 7.71 -2.89
C ALA A 493 -11.88 8.47 -4.00
N TYR A 494 -12.53 9.60 -3.70
CA TYR A 494 -13.30 10.35 -4.71
C TYR A 494 -12.47 10.86 -5.90
N SER A 495 -11.14 10.98 -5.73
CA SER A 495 -10.20 11.41 -6.76
C SER A 495 -9.79 10.30 -7.72
N ALA A 496 -10.08 9.03 -7.40
CA ALA A 496 -9.73 7.90 -8.25
C ALA A 496 -10.71 7.76 -9.43
N SER A 497 -10.20 7.29 -10.58
CA SER A 497 -11.04 6.97 -11.74
C SER A 497 -12.05 5.85 -11.43
N THR A 498 -13.14 5.76 -12.21
CA THR A 498 -14.21 4.76 -11.99
C THR A 498 -14.32 3.75 -13.14
N PRO A 499 -13.25 3.01 -13.49
CA PRO A 499 -13.34 1.97 -14.51
C PRO A 499 -14.14 0.76 -13.98
N LYS A 500 -14.60 -0.12 -14.86
CA LYS A 500 -15.48 -1.27 -14.51
C LYS A 500 -14.82 -2.21 -13.49
N GLU A 501 -13.49 -2.28 -13.50
CA GLU A 501 -12.63 -3.09 -12.65
C GLU A 501 -12.70 -2.67 -11.18
N ARG A 502 -13.04 -1.41 -10.88
CA ARG A 502 -13.21 -0.90 -9.51
C ARG A 502 -14.62 -1.11 -8.95
N ALA A 503 -15.42 -1.96 -9.58
CA ALA A 503 -16.74 -2.32 -9.09
C ALA A 503 -16.61 -3.11 -7.77
N MET A 504 -17.31 -2.67 -6.73
CA MET A 504 -17.38 -3.38 -5.45
C MET A 504 -18.11 -4.71 -5.62
N LYS A 505 -17.48 -5.80 -5.17
CA LYS A 505 -18.00 -7.17 -5.23
C LYS A 505 -18.00 -7.82 -3.86
N GLU A 506 -18.93 -8.76 -3.65
CA GLU A 506 -18.92 -9.64 -2.48
C GLU A 506 -17.59 -10.37 -2.38
N GLY A 507 -17.05 -10.50 -1.17
CA GLY A 507 -15.77 -11.15 -0.89
C GLY A 507 -14.53 -10.26 -1.04
N MET A 508 -14.67 -9.01 -1.50
CA MET A 508 -13.58 -8.04 -1.41
C MET A 508 -13.35 -7.62 0.04
N ILE A 509 -12.07 -7.43 0.40
CA ILE A 509 -11.64 -6.89 1.70
C ILE A 509 -11.11 -5.48 1.46
N SER A 510 -11.56 -4.51 2.25
CA SER A 510 -11.13 -3.11 2.16
C SER A 510 -10.92 -2.48 3.53
N SER A 511 -10.00 -1.53 3.64
CA SER A 511 -9.89 -0.65 4.81
C SER A 511 -11.02 0.39 4.82
N ASN A 512 -11.35 0.87 6.02
CA ASN A 512 -12.17 2.05 6.28
C ASN A 512 -11.47 2.88 7.34
N GLU A 513 -10.74 3.88 6.88
CA GLU A 513 -9.69 4.58 7.62
C GLU A 513 -9.81 6.12 7.52
N PRO A 514 -10.98 6.74 7.73
CA PRO A 514 -11.07 8.20 7.72
C PRO A 514 -10.13 8.81 8.75
N GLY A 515 -9.65 10.01 8.43
CA GLY A 515 -8.73 10.74 9.29
C GLY A 515 -9.06 12.22 9.44
N LEU A 516 -8.30 12.87 10.32
CA LEU A 516 -8.21 14.31 10.45
C LEU A 516 -6.82 14.66 10.98
N TYR A 517 -6.12 15.56 10.29
CA TYR A 517 -4.75 15.93 10.63
C TYR A 517 -4.66 17.44 10.83
N ARG A 518 -4.41 17.87 12.06
CA ARG A 518 -4.14 19.26 12.40
C ARG A 518 -2.64 19.47 12.50
N GLU A 519 -2.06 20.04 11.43
CA GLU A 519 -0.64 20.35 11.35
C GLU A 519 -0.13 21.07 12.61
N GLY A 520 0.98 20.58 13.16
CA GLY A 520 1.58 21.10 14.40
C GLY A 520 0.77 20.86 15.67
N LYS A 521 -0.25 19.99 15.64
CA LYS A 521 -1.13 19.74 16.81
C LYS A 521 -1.35 18.25 17.09
N TRP A 522 -2.19 17.58 16.30
CA TRP A 522 -2.54 16.17 16.46
C TRP A 522 -3.11 15.62 15.16
N GLY A 523 -3.04 14.30 15.00
CA GLY A 523 -3.81 13.59 13.99
C GLY A 523 -4.61 12.46 14.58
N ILE A 524 -5.66 12.11 13.86
CA ILE A 524 -6.61 11.06 14.18
C ILE A 524 -6.85 10.26 12.91
N ARG A 525 -6.80 8.94 13.02
CA ARG A 525 -7.29 8.00 12.02
C ARG A 525 -7.91 6.82 12.76
N ILE A 526 -9.06 6.34 12.29
CA ILE A 526 -9.76 5.21 12.88
C ILE A 526 -10.00 4.21 11.77
N GLU A 527 -9.34 3.06 11.87
CA GLU A 527 -9.29 2.12 10.78
C GLU A 527 -9.70 0.71 11.19
N ASN A 528 -10.50 0.10 10.33
CA ASN A 528 -10.80 -1.32 10.37
C ASN A 528 -10.81 -1.87 8.95
N LEU A 529 -10.47 -3.14 8.81
CA LEU A 529 -10.77 -3.92 7.63
C LEU A 529 -12.21 -4.42 7.67
N MET A 530 -12.82 -4.42 6.49
CA MET A 530 -14.19 -4.82 6.26
C MET A 530 -14.29 -5.73 5.03
N VAL A 531 -15.17 -6.72 5.11
CA VAL A 531 -15.50 -7.62 4.01
C VAL A 531 -16.82 -7.14 3.39
N ASN A 532 -16.84 -7.03 2.06
CA ASN A 532 -18.10 -6.84 1.33
C ASN A 532 -18.93 -8.12 1.42
N LYS A 533 -20.12 -8.04 2.02
CA LYS A 533 -21.08 -9.15 2.08
C LYS A 533 -22.37 -8.76 1.39
N ARG A 534 -23.07 -9.74 0.84
CA ARG A 534 -24.43 -9.52 0.38
C ARG A 534 -25.34 -9.27 1.58
N VAL A 535 -26.28 -8.33 1.45
CA VAL A 535 -27.31 -8.09 2.47
C VAL A 535 -28.11 -9.38 2.67
N SER A 536 -27.98 -10.00 3.84
CA SER A 536 -28.51 -11.35 4.12
C SER A 536 -30.04 -11.39 4.22
N HIS A 537 -30.65 -10.30 4.66
CA HIS A 537 -32.10 -10.16 4.82
C HIS A 537 -32.60 -8.86 4.18
N PRO A 538 -32.68 -8.79 2.83
CA PRO A 538 -33.13 -7.59 2.15
C PRO A 538 -34.60 -7.32 2.45
N VAL A 539 -34.90 -6.09 2.87
CA VAL A 539 -36.27 -5.62 3.11
C VAL A 539 -36.95 -5.08 1.85
N GLU A 540 -36.14 -4.69 0.85
CA GLU A 540 -36.55 -4.19 -0.46
C GLU A 540 -35.74 -4.92 -1.54
N THR A 541 -36.39 -5.30 -2.64
CA THR A 541 -35.78 -6.12 -3.71
C THR A 541 -36.04 -5.57 -5.12
N GLU A 542 -36.89 -4.55 -5.29
CA GLU A 542 -37.19 -3.95 -6.61
C GLU A 542 -35.96 -3.29 -7.26
N PHE A 543 -35.00 -2.81 -6.45
CA PHE A 543 -33.83 -2.05 -6.91
C PHE A 543 -32.55 -2.88 -7.08
N GLY A 544 -32.67 -4.20 -7.15
CA GLY A 544 -31.54 -5.11 -7.35
C GLY A 544 -30.85 -5.56 -6.07
N ASN A 545 -29.63 -6.07 -6.20
CA ASN A 545 -28.85 -6.61 -5.09
C ASN A 545 -28.02 -5.51 -4.43
N PHE A 546 -27.92 -5.58 -3.10
CA PHE A 546 -27.12 -4.68 -2.30
C PHE A 546 -26.05 -5.46 -1.53
N LEU A 547 -24.93 -4.79 -1.32
CA LEU A 547 -23.85 -5.19 -0.44
C LEU A 547 -23.87 -4.33 0.82
N ASN A 548 -23.29 -4.86 1.89
CA ASN A 548 -22.93 -4.14 3.10
C ASN A 548 -21.52 -4.55 3.54
N PHE A 549 -21.00 -3.89 4.58
CA PHE A 549 -19.72 -4.22 5.18
C PHE A 549 -19.90 -5.10 6.42
N GLU A 550 -19.09 -6.15 6.51
CA GLU A 550 -18.80 -6.89 7.73
C GLU A 550 -17.44 -6.44 8.27
N THR A 551 -17.41 -5.81 9.45
CA THR A 551 -16.13 -5.44 10.10
C THR A 551 -15.44 -6.69 10.64
N VAL A 552 -14.19 -6.90 10.23
CA VAL A 552 -13.39 -8.06 10.66
C VAL A 552 -12.24 -7.68 11.59
N THR A 553 -11.83 -6.42 11.66
CA THR A 553 -10.84 -5.97 12.65
C THR A 553 -11.44 -5.93 14.06
N TYR A 554 -10.82 -6.65 14.99
CA TYR A 554 -11.27 -6.75 16.38
C TYR A 554 -10.30 -6.05 17.34
N CYS A 555 -10.56 -4.78 17.66
CA CYS A 555 -9.84 -4.05 18.70
C CYS A 555 -10.73 -2.92 19.23
N PRO A 556 -10.81 -2.70 20.56
CA PRO A 556 -11.61 -1.60 21.11
C PRO A 556 -11.24 -0.25 20.49
N ILE A 557 -12.24 0.63 20.37
CA ILE A 557 -12.07 2.06 20.03
C ILE A 557 -12.14 2.81 21.35
N ASP A 558 -11.15 3.65 21.65
CA ASP A 558 -11.01 4.29 22.96
C ASP A 558 -12.16 5.27 23.27
N THR A 559 -13.10 4.85 24.12
CA THR A 559 -14.28 5.64 24.50
C THR A 559 -13.93 6.86 25.35
N ARG A 560 -12.73 6.93 25.94
CA ARG A 560 -12.26 8.10 26.70
C ARG A 560 -12.10 9.33 25.80
N LEU A 561 -11.88 9.10 24.50
CA LEU A 561 -11.72 10.14 23.47
C LEU A 561 -13.05 10.62 22.87
N ILE A 562 -14.17 10.02 23.23
CA ILE A 562 -15.48 10.37 22.66
C ILE A 562 -16.10 11.54 23.43
N GLU A 563 -16.74 12.44 22.70
CA GLU A 563 -17.69 13.43 23.20
C GLU A 563 -19.11 12.91 22.92
N PRO A 564 -19.78 12.26 23.89
CA PRO A 564 -21.04 11.55 23.63
C PRO A 564 -22.15 12.46 23.10
N SER A 565 -22.13 13.74 23.43
CA SER A 565 -23.14 14.71 22.97
C SER A 565 -23.13 14.95 21.45
N LEU A 566 -22.08 14.53 20.74
CA LEU A 566 -21.97 14.62 19.27
C LEU A 566 -22.44 13.35 18.54
N LEU A 567 -22.67 12.26 19.28
CA LEU A 567 -23.18 11.01 18.72
C LEU A 567 -24.71 10.97 18.76
N SER A 568 -25.30 10.48 17.68
CA SER A 568 -26.69 10.05 17.64
C SER A 568 -26.84 8.69 18.32
N GLN A 569 -28.06 8.34 18.75
CA GLN A 569 -28.32 7.02 19.34
C GLN A 569 -27.90 5.88 18.41
N VAL A 570 -28.10 6.05 17.11
CA VAL A 570 -27.75 5.06 16.09
C VAL A 570 -26.23 4.83 15.98
N GLU A 571 -25.42 5.85 16.26
CA GLU A 571 -23.96 5.74 16.29
C GLU A 571 -23.47 5.12 17.62
N VAL A 572 -24.12 5.47 18.73
CA VAL A 572 -23.87 4.84 20.04
C VAL A 572 -24.19 3.34 20.00
N ASP A 573 -25.34 2.97 19.44
CA ASP A 573 -25.74 1.57 19.30
C ASP A 573 -24.74 0.81 18.43
N TRP A 574 -24.26 1.38 17.33
CA TRP A 574 -23.23 0.74 16.49
C TRP A 574 -21.93 0.51 17.26
N LEU A 575 -21.45 1.49 18.03
CA LEU A 575 -20.21 1.36 18.78
C LEU A 575 -20.34 0.30 19.88
N ASN A 576 -21.45 0.31 20.60
CA ASN A 576 -21.75 -0.68 21.64
C ASN A 576 -21.88 -2.09 21.04
N ASP A 577 -22.45 -2.23 19.85
CA ASP A 577 -22.57 -3.51 19.14
C ASP A 577 -21.20 -4.01 18.67
N TYR A 578 -20.37 -3.12 18.10
CA TYR A 578 -18.99 -3.40 17.72
C TYR A 578 -18.16 -3.87 18.91
N HIS A 579 -18.19 -3.15 20.05
CA HIS A 579 -17.45 -3.53 21.25
C HIS A 579 -17.92 -4.86 21.85
N ARG A 580 -19.22 -5.15 21.81
CA ARG A 580 -19.73 -6.48 22.21
C ARG A 580 -19.19 -7.59 21.31
N GLN A 581 -19.07 -7.35 20.01
CA GLN A 581 -18.46 -8.29 19.07
C GLN A 581 -16.97 -8.47 19.37
N VAL A 582 -16.20 -7.38 19.52
CA VAL A 582 -14.77 -7.42 19.89
C VAL A 582 -14.55 -8.26 21.14
N TYR A 583 -15.32 -8.00 22.21
CA TYR A 583 -15.26 -8.79 23.44
C TYR A 583 -15.58 -10.28 23.19
N ALA A 584 -16.64 -10.58 22.43
CA ALA A 584 -17.06 -11.95 22.18
C ALA A 584 -16.00 -12.77 21.41
N GLU A 585 -15.35 -12.15 20.42
CA GLU A 585 -14.34 -12.79 19.57
C GLU A 585 -13.00 -13.00 20.30
N LEU A 586 -12.66 -12.13 21.26
CA LEU A 586 -11.32 -12.11 21.88
C LEU A 586 -11.26 -12.64 23.32
N LYS A 587 -12.34 -12.59 24.11
CA LYS A 587 -12.30 -12.91 25.56
C LYS A 587 -11.75 -14.30 25.93
N ASN A 588 -11.79 -15.26 25.01
CA ASN A 588 -11.28 -16.62 25.23
C ASN A 588 -9.87 -16.83 24.63
N ARG A 589 -9.26 -15.77 24.09
CA ARG A 589 -7.94 -15.75 23.44
C ARG A 589 -6.91 -14.96 24.21
N VAL A 590 -7.35 -14.19 25.20
CA VAL A 590 -6.52 -13.41 26.12
C VAL A 590 -6.87 -13.80 27.55
N ASP A 591 -5.92 -13.62 28.46
CA ASP A 591 -6.12 -13.83 29.89
C ASP A 591 -5.50 -12.68 30.70
N GLY A 592 -5.55 -12.79 32.04
CA GLY A 592 -4.90 -11.84 32.95
C GLY A 592 -5.22 -10.37 32.64
N ALA A 593 -4.17 -9.55 32.58
CA ALA A 593 -4.28 -8.10 32.37
C ALA A 593 -4.89 -7.73 31.01
N ALA A 594 -4.65 -8.51 29.96
CA ALA A 594 -5.23 -8.27 28.64
C ALA A 594 -6.74 -8.52 28.62
N LEU A 595 -7.22 -9.57 29.32
CA LEU A 595 -8.65 -9.81 29.47
C LEU A 595 -9.33 -8.71 30.31
N ASP A 596 -8.68 -8.26 31.38
CA ASP A 596 -9.19 -7.15 32.21
C ASP A 596 -9.29 -5.85 31.38
N TRP A 597 -8.23 -5.52 30.63
CA TRP A 597 -8.20 -4.37 29.71
C TRP A 597 -9.30 -4.47 28.65
N LEU A 598 -9.43 -5.64 27.99
CA LEU A 598 -10.48 -5.89 26.99
C LEU A 598 -11.87 -5.69 27.59
N THR A 599 -12.11 -6.22 28.79
CA THR A 599 -13.39 -6.13 29.50
C THR A 599 -13.73 -4.68 29.83
N GLU A 600 -12.76 -3.90 30.32
CA GLU A 600 -12.95 -2.47 30.63
C GLU A 600 -13.22 -1.65 29.36
N ARG A 601 -12.41 -1.85 28.32
CA ARG A 601 -12.43 -1.04 27.09
C ARG A 601 -13.58 -1.37 26.13
N THR A 602 -14.37 -2.41 26.43
CA THR A 602 -15.56 -2.80 25.65
C THR A 602 -16.89 -2.56 26.38
N GLN A 603 -16.87 -1.83 27.50
CA GLN A 603 -18.11 -1.42 28.18
C GLN A 603 -18.94 -0.47 27.32
N ALA A 604 -20.25 -0.65 27.37
CA ALA A 604 -21.18 0.22 26.65
C ALA A 604 -21.18 1.64 27.23
N ILE A 605 -21.31 2.64 26.35
CA ILE A 605 -21.41 4.07 26.69
C ILE A 605 -22.83 4.61 26.59
#